data_AF-A0A1I3F3G1-F1
#
_entry.id   AF-A0A1I3F3G1-F1
#
_cell.length_a   1.000
_cell.length_b   1.000
_cell.length_c   1.000
_cell.angle_alpha   90.00
_cell.angle_beta   90.00
_cell.angle_gamma   90.00
#
_symmetry.space_group_name_H-M   'P 1'
#
loop_
_entity.id
_entity.type
_entity.pdbx_description
1 polymer ?
#
loop_
_entity_poly.entity_id
_entity_poly.type
_entity_poly.pdbx_seq_one_letter_code
_entity_poly.pdbx_strand_id
1 'polypeptide(L)'
;MKKYFGKVLFCLAAVFIILFGVMTYKGYDKITNYYNSDYSMLNKNAYVGGDAYNYIINGTYAAAYFVLAAGFLISGIVCMAAGFLLAVIEENNKKIWLEGSSKQQEELPPL
;
A
#
# COMPACT_ATOMS: atom_id res chain seq x y z
N MET A 1 -15.48 17.24 -6.37
CA MET A 1 -14.54 16.51 -5.48
C MET A 1 -14.99 15.08 -5.16
N LYS A 2 -16.24 14.81 -4.74
CA LYS A 2 -16.70 13.45 -4.38
C LYS A 2 -16.48 12.37 -5.47
N LYS A 3 -16.79 12.69 -6.74
CA LYS A 3 -16.73 11.75 -7.89
C LYS A 3 -15.36 11.10 -8.18
N TYR A 4 -14.26 11.67 -7.66
CA TYR A 4 -12.91 11.15 -7.88
C TYR A 4 -12.27 10.59 -6.60
N PHE A 5 -12.92 10.77 -5.45
CA PHE A 5 -12.31 10.46 -4.15
C PHE A 5 -12.03 8.96 -3.98
N GLY A 6 -12.98 8.08 -4.36
CA GLY A 6 -12.76 6.64 -4.35
C GLY A 6 -11.61 6.20 -5.26
N LYS A 7 -11.48 6.81 -6.46
CA LYS A 7 -10.38 6.52 -7.39
C LYS A 7 -9.02 6.93 -6.81
N VAL A 8 -8.97 8.09 -6.15
CA VAL A 8 -7.75 8.55 -5.47
C VAL A 8 -7.33 7.57 -4.38
N LEU A 9 -8.27 7.03 -3.59
CA LEU A 9 -7.96 6.02 -2.57
C LEU A 9 -7.40 4.73 -3.16
N PHE A 10 -7.94 4.25 -4.29
CA PHE A 10 -7.38 3.08 -4.98
C PHE A 10 -5.97 3.35 -5.54
N CYS A 11 -5.73 4.54 -6.12
CA CYS A 11 -4.40 4.94 -6.56
C CYS A 11 -3.41 4.98 -5.37
N LEU A 12 -3.82 5.55 -4.24
CA LEU A 12 -3.00 5.63 -3.04
C LEU A 12 -2.72 4.25 -2.45
N ALA A 13 -3.72 3.36 -2.43
CA ALA A 13 -3.56 1.97 -2.02
C ALA A 13 -2.50 1.26 -2.89
N ALA A 14 -2.56 1.43 -4.22
CA ALA A 14 -1.58 0.84 -5.12
C ALA A 14 -0.15 1.33 -4.84
N VAL A 15 0.02 2.64 -4.60
CA VAL A 15 1.32 3.21 -4.21
C VAL A 15 1.84 2.59 -2.91
N PHE A 16 0.99 2.47 -1.89
CA PHE A 16 1.39 1.85 -0.63
C PHE A 16 1.75 0.38 -0.75
N ILE A 17 1.04 -0.40 -1.57
CA ILE A 17 1.38 -1.81 -1.83
C ILE A 17 2.73 -1.94 -2.54
N ILE A 18 3.03 -1.06 -3.49
CA ILE A 18 4.36 -1.03 -4.13
C ILE A 18 5.45 -0.71 -3.11
N LEU A 19 5.24 0.31 -2.28
CA LEU A 19 6.18 0.68 -1.23
C LEU A 19 6.38 -0.44 -0.20
N PHE A 20 5.32 -1.15 0.18
CA PHE A 20 5.40 -2.36 1.01
C PHE A 20 6.34 -3.40 0.40
N GLY A 21 6.18 -3.71 -0.89
CA GLY A 21 7.03 -4.65 -1.60
C GLY A 21 8.51 -4.21 -1.61
N VAL A 22 8.78 -2.93 -1.92
CA VAL A 22 10.14 -2.38 -1.94
C VAL A 22 10.79 -2.45 -0.55
N MET A 23 10.08 -2.07 0.51
CA MET A 23 10.63 -2.10 1.87
C MET A 23 10.86 -3.52 2.35
N THR A 24 9.93 -4.44 2.06
CA THR A 24 10.09 -5.87 2.39
C THR A 24 11.32 -6.44 1.70
N TYR A 25 11.52 -6.15 0.41
CA TYR A 25 12.70 -6.58 -0.34
C TYR A 25 13.99 -6.04 0.28
N LYS A 26 14.03 -4.74 0.63
CA LYS A 26 15.21 -4.15 1.29
C LYS A 26 15.50 -4.78 2.64
N GLY A 27 14.47 -5.05 3.45
CA GLY A 27 14.64 -5.75 4.73
C GLY A 27 15.18 -7.16 4.54
N TYR A 28 14.68 -7.89 3.54
CA TYR A 28 15.14 -9.22 3.20
C TYR A 28 16.59 -9.24 2.68
N ASP A 29 16.97 -8.29 1.82
CA ASP A 29 18.35 -8.16 1.33
C ASP A 29 19.33 -7.95 2.49
N LYS A 30 18.98 -7.12 3.48
CA LYS A 30 19.85 -6.89 4.65
C LYS A 30 20.16 -8.15 5.45
N ILE A 31 19.23 -9.09 5.55
CA ILE A 31 19.44 -10.34 6.32
C ILE A 31 20.00 -11.50 5.50
N THR A 32 19.87 -11.47 4.17
CA THR A 32 20.25 -12.61 3.31
C THR A 32 21.46 -12.36 2.42
N ASN A 33 21.79 -11.10 2.15
CA ASN A 33 22.85 -10.73 1.23
C ASN A 33 24.00 -10.04 1.98
N TYR A 34 24.66 -10.79 2.85
CA TYR A 34 25.86 -10.34 3.56
C TYR A 34 27.11 -10.91 2.90
N TYR A 35 28.04 -10.03 2.54
CA TYR A 35 29.36 -10.41 2.06
C TYR A 35 30.39 -9.39 2.53
N ASN A 36 31.42 -9.89 3.20
CA ASN A 36 32.52 -9.09 3.71
C ASN A 36 33.83 -9.63 3.14
N SER A 37 34.65 -8.74 2.60
CA SER A 37 35.93 -9.06 2.00
C SER A 37 36.96 -8.00 2.32
N ASP A 38 38.23 -8.34 2.13
CA ASP A 38 39.34 -7.39 2.27
C ASP A 38 39.29 -6.28 1.21
N TYR A 39 38.55 -6.49 0.12
CA TYR A 39 38.33 -5.50 -0.94
C TYR A 39 36.98 -4.81 -0.75
N SER A 40 36.99 -3.61 -0.17
CA SER A 40 35.78 -2.84 0.16
C SER A 40 34.76 -2.70 -0.98
N MET A 41 35.20 -2.67 -2.24
CA MET A 41 34.32 -2.59 -3.41
C MET A 41 33.40 -3.82 -3.60
N LEU A 42 33.78 -4.98 -3.06
CA LEU A 42 32.99 -6.21 -3.16
C LEU A 42 31.97 -6.33 -2.01
N ASN A 43 32.12 -5.54 -0.96
CA ASN A 43 31.33 -5.67 0.26
C ASN A 43 29.83 -5.47 -0.01
N LYS A 44 29.01 -6.32 0.59
CA LYS A 44 27.54 -6.25 0.59
C LYS A 44 27.07 -6.27 2.02
N ASN A 45 26.37 -5.20 2.40
CA ASN A 45 25.82 -5.06 3.74
C ASN A 45 26.89 -5.22 4.85
N ALA A 46 28.14 -4.85 4.54
CA ALA A 46 29.25 -4.74 5.48
C ALA A 46 29.65 -3.26 5.59
N TYR A 47 29.71 -2.75 6.82
CA TYR A 47 29.86 -1.34 7.14
C TYR A 47 31.10 -1.07 8.00
N VAL A 48 31.44 -2.02 8.86
CA VAL A 48 32.56 -1.94 9.79
C VAL A 48 33.36 -3.25 9.80
N GLY A 49 34.55 -3.22 10.39
CA GLY A 49 35.34 -4.43 10.60
C GLY A 49 34.67 -5.40 11.58
N GLY A 50 34.70 -6.69 11.26
CA GLY A 50 34.14 -7.76 12.08
C GLY A 50 32.69 -8.11 11.75
N ASP A 51 32.43 -9.41 11.56
CA ASP A 51 31.13 -9.88 11.05
C ASP A 51 29.98 -9.71 12.04
N ALA A 52 30.25 -9.89 13.34
CA ALA A 52 29.23 -9.78 14.37
C ALA A 52 28.56 -8.39 14.39
N TYR A 53 29.34 -7.31 14.25
CA TYR A 53 28.81 -5.95 14.20
C TYR A 53 27.92 -5.74 12.97
N ASN A 54 28.35 -6.23 11.82
CA ASN A 54 27.55 -6.10 10.60
C ASN A 54 26.24 -6.88 10.67
N TYR A 55 26.20 -8.05 11.32
CA TYR A 55 24.94 -8.77 11.56
C TYR A 55 23.98 -7.98 12.44
N ILE A 56 24.46 -7.35 13.52
CA ILE A 56 23.63 -6.52 14.39
C ILE A 56 23.11 -5.31 13.61
N ILE A 57 23.98 -4.61 12.87
CA ILE A 57 23.60 -3.45 12.06
C ILE A 57 22.57 -3.84 10.99
N ASN A 58 22.81 -4.92 10.25
CA ASN A 58 21.86 -5.42 9.26
C ASN A 58 20.53 -5.83 9.89
N GLY A 59 20.55 -6.48 11.05
CA GLY A 59 19.35 -6.80 11.81
C GLY A 59 18.52 -5.57 12.15
N THR A 60 19.17 -4.47 12.59
CA THR A 60 18.47 -3.21 12.87
C THR A 60 17.90 -2.54 11.61
N TYR A 61 18.65 -2.51 10.51
CA TYR A 61 18.14 -2.01 9.23
C TYR A 61 16.97 -2.84 8.74
N ALA A 62 17.06 -4.17 8.81
CA ALA A 62 16.01 -5.07 8.39
C ALA A 62 14.73 -4.86 9.22
N ALA A 63 14.86 -4.75 10.54
CA ALA A 63 13.73 -4.44 11.41
C ALA A 63 13.07 -3.12 11.04
N ALA A 64 13.85 -2.06 10.82
CA ALA A 64 13.33 -0.76 10.40
C ALA A 64 12.58 -0.84 9.05
N TYR A 65 13.15 -1.54 8.07
CA TYR A 65 12.49 -1.76 6.77
C TYR A 65 11.20 -2.57 6.92
N PHE A 66 11.16 -3.61 7.74
CA PHE A 66 9.93 -4.38 7.97
C PHE A 66 8.86 -3.60 8.73
N VAL A 67 9.24 -2.72 9.66
CA VAL A 67 8.29 -1.80 10.31
C VAL A 67 7.68 -0.84 9.29
N LEU A 68 8.49 -0.24 8.41
CA LEU A 68 7.99 0.60 7.32
C LEU A 68 7.09 -0.19 6.36
N ALA A 69 7.49 -1.43 6.02
CA ALA A 69 6.70 -2.32 5.18
C ALA A 69 5.32 -2.57 5.81
N ALA A 70 5.26 -2.94 7.09
CA ALA A 70 4.00 -3.13 7.81
C ALA A 70 3.13 -1.87 7.81
N GLY A 71 3.74 -0.70 8.05
CA GLY A 71 3.03 0.59 8.00
C GLY A 71 2.41 0.88 6.63
N PHE A 72 3.13 0.62 5.54
CA PHE A 72 2.61 0.77 4.18
C PHE A 72 1.54 -0.28 3.86
N LEU A 73 1.71 -1.53 4.28
CA LEU A 73 0.71 -2.59 4.06
C LEU A 73 -0.63 -2.23 4.72
N ILE A 74 -0.59 -1.84 6.00
CA ILE A 74 -1.79 -1.44 6.75
C ILE A 74 -2.45 -0.24 6.07
N SER A 75 -1.65 0.79 5.71
CA SER A 75 -2.16 1.98 5.03
C SER A 75 -2.80 1.65 3.68
N GLY A 76 -2.19 0.73 2.91
CA GLY A 76 -2.72 0.24 1.65
C GLY A 76 -4.06 -0.48 1.81
N ILE A 77 -4.17 -1.37 2.80
CA ILE A 77 -5.41 -2.09 3.12
C ILE A 77 -6.51 -1.11 3.54
N VAL A 78 -6.20 -0.13 4.40
CA VAL A 78 -7.18 0.87 4.84
C VAL A 78 -7.69 1.70 3.66
N CYS A 79 -6.80 2.18 2.79
CA CYS A 79 -7.19 2.94 1.60
C CYS A 79 -8.05 2.09 0.65
N MET A 80 -7.69 0.82 0.45
CA MET A 80 -8.44 -0.09 -0.40
C MET A 80 -9.83 -0.38 0.15
N ALA A 81 -9.93 -0.69 1.46
CA ALA A 81 -11.21 -0.93 2.12
C ALA A 81 -12.13 0.30 2.08
N ALA A 82 -11.58 1.49 2.35
CA ALA A 82 -12.32 2.74 2.25
C ALA A 82 -12.78 3.02 0.80
N GLY A 83 -11.91 2.75 -0.19
CA GLY A 83 -12.25 2.85 -1.61
C GLY A 83 -13.42 1.94 -2.00
N PHE A 84 -13.42 0.68 -1.55
CA PHE A 84 -14.51 -0.26 -1.78
C PHE A 84 -15.81 0.17 -1.11
N LEU A 85 -15.75 0.60 0.16
CA LEU A 85 -16.93 1.05 0.89
C LEU A 85 -17.61 2.22 0.18
N LEU A 86 -16.82 3.19 -0.30
CA LEU A 86 -17.34 4.32 -1.07
C LEU A 86 -17.95 3.90 -2.41
N ALA A 87 -17.32 2.96 -3.11
CA ALA A 87 -17.86 2.45 -4.37
C ALA A 87 -19.25 1.79 -4.18
N VAL A 88 -19.42 1.00 -3.11
CA VAL A 88 -20.71 0.39 -2.76
C VAL A 88 -21.75 1.45 -2.41
N ILE A 89 -21.39 2.47 -1.63
CA ILE A 89 -22.30 3.57 -1.27
C ILE A 89 -22.74 4.36 -2.53
N GLU A 90 -21.81 4.66 -3.44
CA GLU A 90 -22.12 5.35 -4.69
C GLU A 90 -23.06 4.52 -5.58
N GLU A 91 -22.85 3.20 -5.65
CA GLU A 91 -23.72 2.31 -6.42
C GLU A 91 -25.14 2.25 -5.83
N ASN A 92 -25.26 2.12 -4.50
CA ASN A 92 -26.56 2.09 -3.83
C ASN A 92 -27.32 3.41 -4.00
N ASN A 93 -26.65 4.55 -3.86
CA ASN A 93 -27.26 5.86 -4.08
C ASN A 93 -27.75 6.02 -5.53
N LYS A 94 -26.99 5.52 -6.51
CA LYS A 94 -27.39 5.54 -7.92
C LYS A 94 -28.66 4.70 -8.16
N LYS A 95 -28.76 3.51 -7.55
CA LYS A 95 -29.95 2.65 -7.65
C LYS A 95 -31.21 3.36 -7.12
N ILE A 96 -31.11 3.96 -5.92
CA ILE A 96 -32.22 4.71 -5.30
C ILE A 96 -32.69 5.87 -6.19
N TRP A 97 -31.76 6.62 -6.79
CA TRP A 97 -32.09 7.72 -7.71
C TRP A 97 -32.83 7.25 -8.98
N LEU A 98 -32.41 6.12 -9.55
CA LEU A 98 -33.03 5.54 -10.74
C LEU A 98 -34.45 5.04 -10.45
N GLU A 99 -34.65 4.35 -9.32
CA GLU A 99 -35.99 3.91 -8.87
C GLU A 99 -36.93 5.09 -8.59
N GLY A 100 -36.40 6.19 -8.03
CA GLY A 100 -37.18 7.42 -7.81
C GLY A 100 -37.62 8.07 -9.11
N SER A 101 -36.72 8.19 -10.10
CA SER A 101 -37.04 8.78 -11.40
C SER A 101 -38.02 7.94 -12.23
N SER A 102 -37.93 6.60 -12.18
CA SER A 102 -38.86 5.73 -12.89
C SER A 102 -40.28 5.85 -12.34
N LYS A 103 -40.43 5.92 -11.01
CA LYS A 103 -41.73 6.11 -10.36
C LYS A 103 -42.37 7.46 -10.74
N GLN A 104 -41.58 8.53 -10.79
CA GLN A 104 -42.07 9.85 -11.21
C GLN A 104 -42.54 9.89 -12.66
N GLN A 105 -41.92 9.11 -13.56
CA GLN A 105 -42.37 9.01 -14.95
C GLN A 105 -43.67 8.24 -15.13
N GLU A 106 -43.94 7.25 -14.26
CA GLU A 106 -45.16 6.45 -14.29
C GLU A 106 -46.38 7.21 -13.73
N GLU A 107 -46.16 8.17 -12.83
CA GLU A 107 -47.21 9.02 -12.25
C GLU A 107 -47.61 10.24 -13.11
N LEU A 108 -46.85 10.53 -14.18
CA LEU A 108 -47.17 11.65 -15.09
C LEU A 108 -48.35 11.27 -16.02
N PRO A 109 -49.38 12.13 -16.14
CA PRO A 109 -50.53 11.83 -16.98
C PRO A 109 -50.11 11.68 -18.45
N PRO A 110 -50.78 10.80 -19.23
CA PRO A 110 -50.47 10.62 -20.65
C PRO A 110 -50.70 11.94 -21.42
N LEU A 111 -49.73 12.28 -22.28
CA LEU A 111 -49.76 13.44 -23.18
C LEU A 111 -50.91 13.36 -24.19
#